data_AF-A0A2E6XX74-F1
#
_entry.id   AF-A0A2E6XX74-F1
#
_cell.length_a   1.000
_cell.length_b   1.000
_cell.length_c   1.000
_cell.angle_alpha   90.00
_cell.angle_beta   90.00
_cell.angle_gamma   90.00
#
_symmetry.space_group_name_H-M   'P 1'
#
loop_
_entity.id
_entity.type
_entity.pdbx_description
1 polymer ?
#
loop_
_entity_poly.entity_id
_entity_poly.type
_entity_poly.pdbx_seq_one_letter_code
_entity_poly.pdbx_strand_id
1 'polypeptide(L)'
;MEQDLYSGANFENAELSDVEVGAVEANFDYCEVKSIVMKQLEGDLSLKKQTVYLRNTIVEGDIIFEQGNGHVIVEGSSKVKGKIIGGTKEKIKEQ
;
A
#
# COMPACT_ATOMS: atom_id res chain seq x y z
N MET A 1 23.65 7.69 -12.31
CA MET A 1 23.08 7.35 -10.98
C MET A 1 21.72 8.04 -10.95
N GLU A 2 20.73 7.44 -11.59
CA GLU A 2 19.37 7.99 -11.61
C GLU A 2 18.72 7.62 -10.29
N GLN A 3 18.56 8.61 -9.41
CA GLN A 3 17.56 8.50 -8.37
C GLN A 3 16.21 8.66 -9.06
N ASP A 4 15.68 7.53 -9.48
CA ASP A 4 14.33 7.39 -10.00
C ASP A 4 13.35 7.85 -8.92
N LEU A 5 12.96 9.11 -9.00
CA LEU A 5 11.99 9.79 -8.16
C LEU A 5 10.58 9.23 -8.47
N TYR A 6 10.31 7.98 -8.12
CA TYR A 6 8.94 7.48 -8.12
C TYR A 6 8.30 7.91 -6.82
N SER A 7 7.53 8.99 -6.89
CA SER A 7 6.83 9.61 -5.78
C SER A 7 5.97 8.57 -5.06
N GLY A 8 6.44 8.10 -3.89
CA GLY A 8 5.59 7.36 -2.98
C GLY A 8 4.47 8.27 -2.46
N ALA A 9 3.26 7.75 -2.36
CA ALA A 9 2.18 8.44 -1.66
C ALA A 9 2.37 8.25 -0.15
N ASN A 10 2.34 9.33 0.64
CA ASN A 10 2.54 9.26 2.08
C ASN A 10 1.33 9.85 2.80
N PHE A 11 0.80 9.09 3.75
CA PHE A 11 -0.36 9.43 4.56
C PHE A 11 -0.01 9.20 6.03
N GLU A 12 -0.22 10.22 6.85
CA GLU A 12 0.14 10.18 8.27
C GLU A 12 -1.00 10.74 9.12
N ASN A 13 -1.34 10.07 10.21
CA ASN A 13 -2.32 10.53 11.20
C ASN A 13 -3.66 10.96 10.59
N ALA A 14 -4.21 10.11 9.71
CA ALA A 14 -5.38 10.45 8.91
C ALA A 14 -6.46 9.34 8.94
N GLU A 15 -7.72 9.78 8.90
CA GLU A 15 -8.87 8.94 8.60
C GLU A 15 -9.25 9.14 7.13
N LEU A 16 -9.16 8.08 6.34
CA LEU A 16 -9.37 8.10 4.89
C LEU A 16 -10.49 7.12 4.52
N SER A 17 -11.34 7.53 3.59
CA SER A 17 -12.34 6.64 3.00
C SER A 17 -11.67 5.68 2.01
N ASP A 18 -12.09 5.71 0.75
CA ASP A 18 -11.49 4.92 -0.31
C ASP A 18 -10.31 5.72 -0.92
N VAL A 19 -9.13 5.10 -1.00
CA VAL A 19 -7.88 5.74 -1.48
C VAL A 19 -7.42 5.05 -2.76
N GLU A 20 -7.22 5.83 -3.83
CA GLU A 20 -6.64 5.36 -5.08
C GLU A 20 -5.20 5.90 -5.23
N VAL A 21 -4.24 5.01 -5.48
CA VAL A 21 -2.82 5.37 -5.56
C VAL A 21 -2.23 4.95 -6.89
N GLY A 22 -1.79 5.93 -7.68
CA GLY A 22 -1.05 5.74 -8.94
C GLY A 22 0.46 5.83 -8.76
N ALA A 23 1.01 5.10 -7.78
CA ALA A 23 2.43 5.11 -7.46
C ALA A 23 2.97 3.69 -7.25
N VAL A 24 4.30 3.57 -7.22
CA VAL A 24 4.98 2.30 -6.90
C VAL A 24 4.88 2.01 -5.41
N GLU A 25 4.91 3.05 -4.58
CA GLU A 25 4.87 2.90 -3.12
C GLU A 25 3.75 3.75 -2.51
N ALA A 26 3.10 3.20 -1.48
CA ALA A 26 2.17 3.91 -0.63
C ALA A 26 2.51 3.65 0.84
N ASN A 27 2.74 4.69 1.62
CA ASN A 27 3.03 4.61 3.05
C ASN A 27 1.85 5.17 3.84
N PHE A 28 1.34 4.37 4.77
CA PHE A 28 0.32 4.77 5.73
C PHE A 28 0.88 4.57 7.14
N ASP A 29 0.97 5.66 7.91
CA ASP A 29 1.42 5.64 9.29
C ASP A 29 0.36 6.26 10.23
N TYR A 30 -0.04 5.51 11.25
CA TYR A 30 -1.11 5.89 12.17
C TYR A 30 -2.42 6.30 11.47
N CYS A 31 -2.83 5.55 10.44
CA CYS A 31 -4.05 5.82 9.69
C CYS A 31 -5.18 4.84 10.01
N GLU A 32 -6.41 5.28 9.75
CA GLU A 32 -7.56 4.40 9.55
C GLU A 32 -8.09 4.60 8.13
N VAL A 33 -8.14 3.54 7.33
CA VAL A 33 -8.45 3.60 5.90
C VAL A 33 -9.56 2.62 5.59
N LYS A 34 -10.59 3.05 4.85
CA LYS A 34 -11.68 2.15 4.46
C LYS A 34 -11.25 1.15 3.40
N SER A 35 -10.63 1.59 2.31
CA SER A 35 -10.07 0.69 1.30
C SER A 35 -8.94 1.35 0.51
N ILE A 36 -8.06 0.53 -0.08
CA ILE A 36 -6.93 1.00 -0.88
C ILE A 36 -6.96 0.31 -2.24
N VAL A 37 -6.83 1.10 -3.31
CA VAL A 37 -6.65 0.61 -4.67
C VAL A 37 -5.34 1.15 -5.23
N MET A 38 -4.38 0.25 -5.43
CA MET A 38 -3.16 0.54 -6.18
C MET A 38 -3.46 0.39 -7.67
N LYS A 39 -3.46 1.53 -8.38
CA LYS A 39 -3.87 1.62 -9.78
C LYS A 39 -2.82 1.01 -10.70
N GLN A 40 -3.27 0.51 -11.84
CA GLN A 40 -2.35 0.08 -12.90
C GLN A 40 -1.45 1.23 -13.36
N LEU A 41 -0.14 1.00 -13.33
CA LEU A 41 0.87 1.93 -13.82
C LEU A 41 1.22 1.61 -15.28
N GLU A 42 1.62 2.65 -16.02
CA GLU A 42 1.93 2.60 -17.44
C GLU A 42 3.44 2.77 -17.70
N GLY A 43 3.90 2.38 -18.90
CA GLY A 43 5.30 2.51 -19.30
C GLY A 43 6.25 1.66 -18.47
N ASP A 44 7.46 2.16 -18.20
CA ASP A 44 8.49 1.43 -17.44
C ASP A 44 8.05 1.09 -16.01
N LEU A 45 7.09 1.83 -15.47
CA LEU A 45 6.49 1.57 -14.16
C LEU A 45 5.60 0.33 -14.13
N SER A 46 5.09 -0.11 -15.28
CA SER A 46 4.24 -1.31 -15.36
C SER A 46 4.96 -2.59 -14.93
N LEU A 47 6.29 -2.58 -15.02
CA LEU A 47 7.17 -3.69 -14.65
C LEU A 47 7.57 -3.66 -13.16
N LYS A 48 7.31 -2.55 -12.47
CA LYS A 48 7.68 -2.40 -11.06
C LYS A 48 6.65 -3.03 -10.15
N LYS A 49 7.13 -3.59 -9.04
CA LYS A 49 6.29 -4.17 -7.99
C LYS A 49 5.70 -3.04 -7.15
N GLN A 50 4.38 -2.95 -7.06
CA GLN A 50 3.74 -1.99 -6.16
C GLN A 50 3.76 -2.48 -4.71
N THR A 51 4.10 -1.59 -3.78
CA THR A 51 4.20 -1.90 -2.35
C THR A 51 3.40 -0.94 -1.50
N VAL A 52 2.59 -1.48 -0.59
CA VAL A 52 1.87 -0.74 0.45
C VAL A 52 2.51 -1.02 1.80
N TYR A 53 2.96 0.01 2.50
CA TYR A 53 3.49 -0.06 3.85
C TYR A 53 2.43 0.40 4.84
N LEU A 54 2.06 -0.47 5.77
CA LEU A 54 1.11 -0.17 6.84
C LEU A 54 1.85 -0.17 8.19
N ARG A 55 1.98 1.01 8.79
CA ARG A 55 2.58 1.20 10.12
C ARG A 55 1.52 1.72 11.07
N ASN A 56 1.24 0.95 12.12
CA ASN A 56 0.18 1.24 13.08
C ASN A 56 -1.17 1.67 12.44
N THR A 57 -1.50 1.05 11.31
CA THR A 57 -2.60 1.45 10.42
C THR A 57 -3.65 0.36 10.30
N ILE A 58 -4.91 0.77 10.30
CA ILE A 58 -6.04 -0.13 10.13
C ILE A 58 -6.62 0.07 8.74
N VAL A 59 -6.72 -1.02 7.96
CA VAL A 59 -7.50 -1.04 6.73
C VAL A 59 -8.77 -1.87 6.98
N GLU A 60 -9.92 -1.21 6.95
CA GLU A 60 -11.23 -1.82 7.26
C GLU A 60 -11.72 -2.76 6.16
N GLY A 61 -11.42 -2.43 4.90
CA GLY A 61 -11.82 -3.17 3.71
C GLY A 61 -10.63 -3.82 3.00
N ASP A 62 -10.74 -3.90 1.68
CA ASP A 62 -9.78 -4.59 0.83
C ASP A 62 -8.61 -3.67 0.43
N ILE A 63 -7.49 -4.31 0.12
CA ILE A 63 -6.37 -3.70 -0.61
C ILE A 63 -6.30 -4.39 -1.97
N ILE A 64 -6.47 -3.63 -3.05
CA ILE A 64 -6.55 -4.14 -4.41
C ILE A 64 -5.37 -3.62 -5.21
N PHE A 65 -4.62 -4.51 -5.84
CA PHE A 65 -3.58 -4.17 -6.81
C PHE A 65 -4.06 -4.54 -8.21
N GLU A 66 -4.36 -3.53 -9.03
CA GLU A 66 -4.86 -3.76 -10.39
C GLU A 66 -3.80 -4.45 -11.28
N GLN A 67 -2.51 -4.23 -11.02
CA GLN A 67 -1.40 -4.88 -11.73
C GLN A 67 -1.20 -6.36 -11.37
N GLY A 68 -1.78 -6.82 -10.26
CA GLY A 68 -1.70 -8.23 -9.84
C GLY A 68 -0.36 -8.69 -9.27
N ASN A 69 0.64 -7.81 -9.14
CA ASN A 69 1.98 -8.11 -8.60
C ASN A 69 2.26 -7.41 -7.26
N GLY A 70 1.22 -7.04 -6.53
CA GLY A 70 1.31 -6.21 -5.32
C GLY A 70 1.97 -6.86 -4.12
N HIS A 71 2.40 -6.00 -3.19
CA HIS A 71 2.93 -6.41 -1.90
C HIS A 71 2.44 -5.50 -0.78
N VAL A 72 2.04 -6.09 0.34
CA VAL A 72 1.65 -5.35 1.53
C VAL A 72 2.58 -5.74 2.67
N ILE A 73 3.24 -4.74 3.24
CA ILE A 73 4.09 -4.87 4.43
C ILE A 73 3.31 -4.36 5.63
N VAL A 74 3.09 -5.23 6.60
CA VAL A 74 2.29 -4.95 7.79
C VAL A 74 3.22 -4.93 9.01
N GLU A 75 3.39 -3.74 9.58
CA GLU A 75 4.28 -3.45 10.71
C GLU A 75 3.50 -2.96 11.95
N GLY A 76 4.07 -3.14 13.14
CA GLY A 76 3.49 -2.68 14.39
C GLY A 76 2.08 -3.24 14.66
N SER A 77 1.18 -2.34 15.09
CA SER A 77 -0.21 -2.68 15.39
C SER A 77 -1.14 -2.77 14.16
N SER A 78 -0.58 -2.70 12.95
CA SER A 78 -1.35 -2.68 11.71
C SER A 78 -2.19 -3.94 11.47
N LYS A 79 -3.34 -3.75 10.82
CA LYS A 79 -4.23 -4.84 10.41
C LYS A 79 -5.00 -4.51 9.14
N VAL A 80 -5.21 -5.52 8.30
CA VAL A 80 -6.12 -5.48 7.16
C VAL A 80 -7.27 -6.41 7.48
N LYS A 81 -8.48 -5.87 7.62
CA LYS A 81 -9.69 -6.64 7.97
C LYS A 81 -10.31 -7.32 6.74
N GLY A 82 -10.19 -6.70 5.57
CA GLY A 82 -10.59 -7.29 4.29
C GLY A 82 -9.52 -8.22 3.70
N LYS A 83 -9.57 -8.35 2.38
CA LYS A 83 -8.67 -9.18 1.57
C LYS A 83 -7.59 -8.32 0.91
N ILE A 84 -6.50 -9.00 0.57
CA ILE A 84 -5.49 -8.45 -0.35
C ILE A 84 -5.70 -9.16 -1.68
N ILE A 85 -6.05 -8.40 -2.71
CA ILE A 85 -6.39 -8.89 -4.05
C ILE A 85 -5.30 -8.45 -5.01
N GLY A 86 -4.78 -9.38 -5.83
CA GLY A 86 -3.69 -9.07 -6.76
C GLY A 86 -2.35 -8.81 -6.07
N GLY A 87 -2.16 -9.27 -4.83
CA GLY A 87 -0.93 -9.07 -4.09
C GLY A 87 -0.69 -10.09 -3.00
N THR A 88 0.47 -9.97 -2.36
CA THR A 88 0.91 -10.80 -1.23
C THR A 88 1.05 -9.97 0.03
N LYS A 89 1.04 -10.62 1.19
CA LYS A 89 1.23 -9.95 2.48
C LYS A 89 2.43 -10.50 3.22
N GLU A 90 3.20 -9.61 3.83
CA GLU A 90 4.27 -9.91 4.76
C GLU A 90 4.00 -9.18 6.07
N LYS A 91 4.07 -9.91 7.19
CA LYS A 91 3.94 -9.31 8.52
C LYS A 91 5.30 -9.32 9.20
N ILE A 92 5.81 -8.14 9.50
CA ILE A 92 7.08 -7.99 10.22
C ILE A 92 6.77 -8.04 11.71
N LYS A 93 7.43 -8.97 12.42
CA LYS A 93 7.37 -9.02 13.89
C LYS A 93 8.45 -8.11 14.43
N GLU A 94 8.10 -7.18 15.30
CA GLU A 94 9.07 -6.48 16.13
C GLU A 94 9.75 -7.51 17.04
N GLN A 95 11.09 -7.44 17.13
CA GLN A 95 11.93 -8.31 17.97
C GLN A 95 11.93 -7.85 19.42
#